data_AF-A0A4Y3J3K5-F1
#
_entry.id   AF-A0A4Y3J3K5-F1
#
_cell.length_a   1.000
_cell.length_b   1.000
_cell.length_c   1.000
_cell.angle_alpha   90.00
_cell.angle_beta   90.00
_cell.angle_gamma   90.00
#
_symmetry.space_group_name_H-M   'P 1'
#
loop_
_entity.id
_entity.type
_entity.pdbx_description
1 polymer ?
#
loop_
_entity_poly.entity_id
_entity_poly.type
_entity_poly.pdbx_seq_one_letter_code
_entity_poly.pdbx_strand_id
1 'polypeptide(L)'
;MLDTRIIARDKQLDYGKYITANGLDIEKFQVDLTNPMRTLMGQTQREWLLGSKEKNIVGVLQSSTATWNVIGQQVLMSKMWIPAELLASLGQITSGGTSPDTLAKMNAQITELVTLKLRLEQGDPTLTVQEKARVTTLVPYNFDAWDGYYAEREFFYTKLAEFNKKIIVLAGDTHNAWTSYLYSQKGEYVGVELATSSVSSPGLEKYLSIPLAQLQQFEFAFTTLIDELAYCNLNQRGYLMVTLDDKQVLSDWIFVDSIKNAEYKVDSSRGYQLVLDANLTPEKDKQKTA
;
A
#
# COMPACT_ATOMS: atom_id res chain seq x y z
N MET A 1 -1.32 -0.11 -19.51
CA MET A 1 -2.25 -0.10 -18.37
C MET A 1 -2.60 -1.54 -18.07
N LEU A 2 -2.64 -1.91 -16.80
CA LEU A 2 -3.17 -3.20 -16.36
C LEU A 2 -4.66 -3.05 -16.05
N ASP A 3 -5.40 -4.15 -16.21
CA ASP A 3 -6.72 -4.30 -15.62
C ASP A 3 -6.61 -5.29 -14.46
N THR A 4 -6.88 -4.80 -13.25
CA THR A 4 -6.88 -5.58 -12.00
C THR A 4 -8.28 -5.66 -11.39
N ARG A 5 -9.34 -5.51 -12.20
CA ARG A 5 -10.72 -5.45 -11.70
C ARG A 5 -11.68 -6.40 -12.42
N ILE A 6 -11.63 -6.46 -13.74
CA ILE A 6 -12.69 -7.06 -14.55
C ILE A 6 -12.23 -8.36 -15.19
N ILE A 7 -11.02 -8.40 -15.76
CA ILE A 7 -10.73 -9.42 -16.78
C ILE A 7 -10.52 -10.84 -16.24
N ALA A 8 -9.91 -10.98 -15.06
CA ALA A 8 -9.42 -12.28 -14.61
C ALA A 8 -9.31 -12.40 -13.09
N ARG A 9 -9.75 -11.38 -12.38
CA ARG A 9 -9.56 -11.28 -10.94
C ARG A 9 -10.36 -12.35 -10.21
N ASP A 10 -9.67 -13.19 -9.45
CA ASP A 10 -10.31 -14.15 -8.57
C ASP A 10 -11.03 -13.46 -7.41
N LYS A 11 -12.00 -14.14 -6.81
CA LYS A 11 -12.70 -13.65 -5.63
C LYS A 11 -11.72 -13.30 -4.49
N GLN A 12 -11.98 -12.18 -3.83
CA GLN A 12 -11.23 -11.71 -2.68
C GLN A 12 -11.32 -12.70 -1.53
N LEU A 13 -10.24 -12.79 -0.76
CA LEU A 13 -10.29 -13.41 0.56
C LEU A 13 -11.09 -12.52 1.52
N ASP A 14 -11.56 -13.12 2.61
CA ASP A 14 -12.37 -12.45 3.63
C ASP A 14 -11.93 -12.95 4.99
N TYR A 15 -11.46 -12.02 5.85
CA TYR A 15 -11.02 -12.34 7.20
C TYR A 15 -12.10 -13.07 8.01
N GLY A 16 -13.39 -12.74 7.82
CA GLY A 16 -14.48 -13.38 8.55
C GLY A 16 -14.55 -14.90 8.37
N LYS A 17 -13.97 -15.44 7.29
CA LYS A 17 -13.90 -16.90 7.03
C LYS A 17 -12.75 -17.60 7.74
N TYR A 18 -11.82 -16.85 8.30
CA TYR A 18 -10.66 -17.35 9.01
C TYR A 18 -10.74 -17.07 10.51
N ILE A 19 -11.68 -16.24 10.97
CA ILE A 19 -11.89 -16.03 12.41
C ILE A 19 -12.74 -17.16 12.97
N THR A 20 -12.17 -17.88 13.94
CA THR A 20 -12.82 -18.95 14.71
C THR A 20 -13.05 -18.49 16.16
N ALA A 21 -13.72 -19.32 16.96
CA ALA A 21 -13.86 -19.08 18.40
C ALA A 21 -12.50 -18.98 19.13
N ASN A 22 -11.43 -19.57 18.57
CA ASN A 22 -10.08 -19.59 19.14
C ASN A 22 -9.16 -18.53 18.52
N GLY A 23 -9.68 -17.62 17.69
CA GLY A 23 -8.90 -16.63 16.93
C GLY A 23 -8.73 -17.00 15.46
N LEU A 24 -7.72 -16.42 14.81
CA LEU A 24 -7.43 -16.63 13.39
C LEU A 24 -6.97 -18.07 13.14
N ASP A 25 -7.62 -18.76 12.20
CA ASP A 25 -7.14 -20.01 11.60
C ASP A 25 -5.98 -19.70 10.66
N ILE A 26 -4.78 -19.61 11.26
CA ILE A 26 -3.54 -19.21 10.58
C ILE A 26 -3.21 -20.19 9.46
N GLU A 27 -3.35 -21.50 9.69
CA GLU A 27 -2.99 -22.52 8.72
C GLU A 27 -3.84 -22.39 7.46
N LYS A 28 -5.17 -22.36 7.62
CA LYS A 28 -6.08 -22.19 6.48
C LYS A 28 -5.86 -20.85 5.79
N PHE A 29 -5.67 -19.78 6.56
CA PHE A 29 -5.44 -18.45 6.01
C PHE A 29 -4.16 -18.41 5.15
N GLN A 30 -3.06 -18.97 5.63
CA GLN A 30 -1.79 -19.01 4.90
C GLN A 30 -1.89 -19.84 3.62
N VAL A 31 -2.57 -20.99 3.66
CA VAL A 31 -2.81 -21.82 2.48
C VAL A 31 -3.59 -21.06 1.40
N ASP A 32 -4.67 -20.37 1.79
CA ASP A 32 -5.51 -19.63 0.84
C ASP A 32 -4.81 -18.36 0.30
N LEU A 33 -4.08 -17.64 1.16
CA LEU A 33 -3.34 -16.42 0.79
C LEU A 33 -2.21 -16.71 -0.19
N THR A 34 -1.45 -17.78 0.05
CA THR A 34 -0.25 -18.12 -0.74
C THR A 34 -0.56 -19.04 -1.92
N ASN A 35 -1.82 -19.37 -2.16
CA ASN A 35 -2.23 -20.23 -3.27
C ASN A 35 -1.74 -19.67 -4.63
N PRO A 36 -0.84 -20.38 -5.33
CA PRO A 36 -0.23 -19.88 -6.57
C PRO A 36 -1.20 -19.79 -7.74
N MET A 37 -2.38 -20.41 -7.62
CA MET A 37 -3.44 -20.34 -8.62
C MET A 37 -4.23 -19.04 -8.56
N ARG A 38 -4.15 -18.30 -7.45
CA ARG A 38 -4.89 -17.03 -7.32
C ARG A 38 -4.29 -15.96 -8.21
N THR A 39 -5.14 -15.25 -8.93
CA THR A 39 -4.75 -14.28 -9.94
C THR A 39 -5.61 -13.02 -9.92
N LEU A 40 -4.97 -11.90 -10.17
CA LEU A 40 -5.50 -10.54 -10.32
C LEU A 40 -5.40 -10.09 -11.79
N MET A 41 -4.28 -10.42 -12.47
CA MET A 41 -4.05 -10.07 -13.88
C MET A 41 -4.55 -11.13 -14.87
N GLY A 42 -4.62 -12.39 -14.45
CA GLY A 42 -4.85 -13.51 -15.37
C GLY A 42 -3.66 -13.82 -16.27
N GLN A 43 -3.72 -14.97 -16.95
CA GLN A 43 -2.60 -15.49 -17.73
C GLN A 43 -2.26 -14.59 -18.93
N THR A 44 -3.24 -14.16 -19.72
CA THR A 44 -3.00 -13.37 -20.94
C THR A 44 -2.29 -12.05 -20.64
N GLN A 45 -2.76 -11.30 -19.64
CA GLN A 45 -2.15 -10.03 -19.27
C GLN A 45 -0.75 -10.23 -18.66
N ARG A 46 -0.59 -11.27 -17.82
CA ARG A 46 0.71 -11.63 -17.24
C ARG A 46 1.75 -11.99 -18.31
N GLU A 47 1.38 -12.80 -19.30
CA GLU A 47 2.25 -13.20 -20.41
C GLU A 47 2.60 -12.03 -21.32
N TRP A 48 1.64 -11.14 -21.60
CA TRP A 48 1.91 -9.89 -22.32
C TRP A 48 2.91 -9.01 -21.55
N LEU A 49 2.74 -8.89 -20.24
CA LEU A 49 3.56 -8.02 -19.39
C LEU A 49 4.99 -8.57 -19.21
N LEU A 50 5.10 -9.84 -18.84
CA LEU A 50 6.33 -10.48 -18.34
C LEU A 50 6.93 -11.50 -19.30
N GLY A 51 6.19 -11.93 -20.31
CA GLY A 51 6.59 -12.99 -21.22
C GLY A 51 6.28 -14.38 -20.70
N SER A 52 6.56 -15.37 -21.55
CA SER A 52 6.46 -16.79 -21.24
C SER A 52 7.52 -17.54 -22.04
N LYS A 53 8.49 -18.14 -21.35
CA LYS A 53 9.53 -18.94 -22.00
C LYS A 53 8.93 -20.17 -22.70
N GLU A 54 7.97 -20.82 -22.05
CA GLU A 54 7.27 -22.00 -22.60
C GLU A 54 6.56 -21.68 -23.92
N LYS A 55 5.93 -20.49 -24.01
CA LYS A 55 5.22 -20.05 -25.21
C LYS A 55 6.09 -19.22 -26.16
N ASN A 56 7.38 -19.06 -25.88
CA ASN A 56 8.30 -18.20 -26.63
C ASN A 56 7.79 -16.75 -26.79
N ILE A 57 7.19 -16.19 -25.74
CA ILE A 57 6.69 -14.81 -25.68
C ILE A 57 7.72 -13.97 -24.91
N VAL A 58 8.18 -12.88 -25.51
CA VAL A 58 8.95 -11.84 -24.81
C VAL A 58 7.98 -10.78 -24.30
N GLY A 59 7.96 -10.54 -22.99
CA GLY A 59 7.07 -9.55 -22.39
C GLY A 59 7.46 -8.11 -22.71
N VAL A 60 6.49 -7.19 -22.61
CA VAL A 60 6.76 -5.77 -22.86
C VAL A 60 7.73 -5.18 -21.84
N LEU A 61 7.71 -5.61 -20.57
CA LEU A 61 8.68 -5.13 -19.57
C LEU A 61 10.08 -5.69 -19.82
N GLN A 62 10.18 -6.95 -20.24
CA GLN A 62 11.45 -7.60 -20.53
C GLN A 62 12.16 -6.94 -21.72
N SER A 63 11.40 -6.57 -22.76
CA SER A 63 11.93 -5.96 -23.99
C SER A 63 12.11 -4.44 -23.90
N SER A 64 11.58 -3.78 -22.87
CA SER A 64 11.65 -2.33 -22.73
C SER A 64 13.08 -1.81 -22.60
N THR A 65 13.42 -0.78 -23.39
CA THR A 65 14.67 0.00 -23.30
C THR A 65 14.44 1.42 -22.80
N ALA A 66 13.20 1.75 -22.40
CA ALA A 66 12.86 3.08 -21.89
C ALA A 66 13.55 3.37 -20.55
N THR A 67 13.83 4.65 -20.29
CA THR A 67 14.32 5.13 -18.99
C THR A 67 13.35 4.75 -17.87
N TRP A 68 12.04 4.90 -18.12
CA TRP A 68 11.00 4.63 -17.15
C TRP A 68 10.03 3.56 -17.64
N ASN A 69 9.70 2.62 -16.74
CA ASN A 69 8.63 1.66 -16.96
C ASN A 69 7.45 2.03 -16.05
N VAL A 70 6.44 2.67 -16.63
CA VAL A 70 5.26 3.13 -15.88
C VAL A 70 4.11 2.15 -16.05
N ILE A 71 3.53 1.70 -14.93
CA ILE A 71 2.40 0.79 -14.87
C ILE A 71 1.22 1.51 -14.23
N GLY A 72 0.31 1.99 -15.08
CA GLY A 72 -1.00 2.44 -14.60
C GLY A 72 -1.95 1.27 -14.37
N GLN A 73 -2.56 1.22 -13.19
CA GLN A 73 -3.49 0.17 -12.75
C GLN A 73 -4.40 0.69 -11.62
N GLN A 74 -5.32 -0.14 -11.12
CA GLN A 74 -6.43 0.30 -10.26
C GLN A 74 -6.11 0.31 -8.74
N VAL A 75 -5.42 -0.70 -8.20
CA VAL A 75 -5.38 -1.01 -6.75
C VAL A 75 -3.97 -1.06 -6.17
N LEU A 76 -3.77 -0.78 -4.88
CA LEU A 76 -2.42 -0.75 -4.28
C LEU A 76 -1.65 -2.06 -4.50
N MET A 77 -0.40 -1.93 -4.93
CA MET A 77 0.55 -3.01 -5.18
C MET A 77 1.48 -3.26 -3.99
N SER A 78 1.77 -2.22 -3.19
CA SER A 78 2.65 -2.35 -2.02
C SER A 78 2.14 -3.37 -1.01
N LYS A 79 3.08 -3.92 -0.22
CA LYS A 79 2.78 -4.78 0.92
C LYS A 79 2.26 -3.90 2.05
N MET A 80 0.94 -3.76 2.12
CA MET A 80 0.29 -2.95 3.14
C MET A 80 -0.02 -3.81 4.38
N TRP A 81 1.05 -4.39 4.93
CA TRP A 81 0.92 -5.34 6.02
C TRP A 81 0.94 -4.63 7.36
N ILE A 82 0.01 -5.02 8.22
CA ILE A 82 -0.17 -4.44 9.55
C ILE A 82 0.07 -5.49 10.63
N PRO A 83 0.40 -5.07 11.87
CA PRO A 83 0.38 -5.96 13.02
C PRO A 83 -0.93 -6.76 13.12
N ALA A 84 -0.83 -8.09 13.20
CA ALA A 84 -1.99 -8.99 13.21
C ALA A 84 -2.97 -8.70 14.34
N GLU A 85 -2.49 -8.19 15.48
CA GLU A 85 -3.32 -7.83 16.62
C GLU A 85 -4.28 -6.66 16.36
N LEU A 86 -4.10 -5.89 15.27
CA LEU A 86 -5.02 -4.83 14.86
C LEU A 86 -6.26 -5.35 14.12
N LEU A 87 -6.26 -6.61 13.65
CA LEU A 87 -7.38 -7.16 12.87
C LEU A 87 -8.72 -7.11 13.62
N ALA A 88 -8.71 -7.41 14.92
CA ALA A 88 -9.93 -7.41 15.73
C ALA A 88 -10.54 -6.01 15.83
N SER A 89 -9.71 -5.00 16.13
CA SER A 89 -10.11 -3.59 16.22
C SER A 89 -10.65 -3.07 14.88
N LEU A 90 -9.98 -3.38 13.78
CA LEU A 90 -10.41 -3.00 12.43
C LEU A 90 -11.72 -3.68 12.02
N GLY A 91 -11.86 -4.99 12.28
CA GLY A 91 -13.09 -5.74 12.03
C GLY A 91 -14.29 -5.18 12.80
N GLN A 92 -14.09 -4.77 14.05
CA GLN A 92 -15.14 -4.15 14.86
C GLN A 92 -15.59 -2.81 14.29
N ILE A 93 -14.66 -1.95 13.86
CA ILE A 93 -14.99 -0.62 13.31
C ILE A 93 -15.70 -0.76 11.96
N THR A 94 -15.15 -1.59 11.07
CA THR A 94 -15.68 -1.76 9.70
C THR A 94 -17.04 -2.46 9.66
N SER A 95 -17.39 -3.23 10.69
CA SER A 95 -18.74 -3.81 10.85
C SER A 95 -19.75 -2.85 11.49
N GLY A 96 -19.37 -1.59 11.74
CA GLY A 96 -20.24 -0.55 12.32
C GLY A 96 -20.26 -0.54 13.86
N GLY A 97 -19.43 -1.35 14.51
CA GLY A 97 -19.31 -1.46 15.97
C GLY A 97 -18.45 -0.35 16.61
N THR A 98 -18.52 0.87 16.09
CA THR A 98 -17.69 2.00 16.56
C THR A 98 -18.29 2.66 17.80
N SER A 99 -17.53 2.68 18.89
CA SER A 99 -17.83 3.45 20.11
C SER A 99 -16.60 4.26 20.53
N PRO A 100 -16.76 5.33 21.35
CA PRO A 100 -15.63 6.06 21.91
C PRO A 100 -14.61 5.15 22.62
N ASP A 101 -15.09 4.14 23.35
CA ASP A 101 -14.24 3.17 24.05
C ASP A 101 -13.48 2.27 23.07
N THR A 102 -14.12 1.83 21.98
CA THR A 102 -13.47 1.04 20.92
C THR A 102 -12.35 1.83 20.27
N LEU A 103 -12.60 3.11 19.93
CA LEU A 103 -11.61 3.99 19.33
C LEU A 103 -10.46 4.28 20.31
N ALA A 104 -10.76 4.52 21.58
CA ALA A 104 -9.74 4.73 22.60
C ALA A 104 -8.82 3.51 22.79
N LYS A 105 -9.38 2.30 22.80
CA LYS A 105 -8.61 1.04 22.87
C LYS A 105 -7.71 0.85 21.65
N MET A 106 -8.26 1.09 20.46
CA MET A 106 -7.47 1.00 19.22
C MET A 106 -6.33 2.02 19.22
N ASN A 107 -6.57 3.26 19.65
CA ASN A 107 -5.55 4.29 19.74
C ASN A 107 -4.43 3.93 20.73
N ALA A 108 -4.80 3.37 21.89
CA ALA A 108 -3.81 2.89 22.86
C ALA A 108 -2.96 1.76 22.26
N GLN A 109 -3.60 0.79 21.62
CA GLN A 109 -2.92 -0.33 20.95
C GLN A 109 -1.97 0.13 19.85
N ILE A 110 -2.42 1.05 18.98
CA ILE A 110 -1.57 1.63 17.92
C ILE A 110 -0.38 2.35 18.53
N THR A 111 -0.57 3.12 19.61
CA THR A 111 0.51 3.85 20.28
C THR A 111 1.57 2.90 20.86
N GLU A 112 1.14 1.80 21.48
CA GLU A 112 2.06 0.75 21.94
C GLU A 112 2.84 0.14 20.79
N LEU A 113 2.17 -0.26 19.72
CA LEU A 113 2.80 -0.88 18.56
C LEU A 113 3.79 0.05 17.88
N VAL A 114 3.46 1.32 17.70
CA VAL A 114 4.37 2.34 17.17
C VAL A 114 5.60 2.46 18.06
N THR A 115 5.42 2.51 19.39
CA THR A 115 6.54 2.57 20.34
C THR A 115 7.45 1.34 20.23
N LEU A 116 6.87 0.13 20.14
CA LEU A 116 7.63 -1.11 19.99
C LEU A 116 8.37 -1.16 18.66
N LYS A 117 7.74 -0.73 17.56
CA LYS A 117 8.34 -0.69 16.23
C LYS A 117 9.53 0.25 16.16
N LEU A 118 9.40 1.46 16.70
CA LEU A 118 10.50 2.43 16.77
C LEU A 118 11.67 1.91 17.63
N ARG A 119 11.39 1.29 18.78
CA ARG A 119 12.44 0.66 19.61
C ARG A 119 13.13 -0.49 18.86
N LEU A 120 12.38 -1.28 18.09
CA LEU A 120 12.93 -2.38 17.30
C LEU A 120 13.87 -1.86 16.21
N GLU A 121 13.47 -0.82 15.48
CA GLU A 121 14.29 -0.16 14.45
C GLU A 121 15.56 0.47 15.01
N GLN A 122 15.50 0.98 16.24
CA GLN A 122 16.66 1.50 16.97
C GLN A 122 17.58 0.41 17.54
N GLY A 123 17.23 -0.87 17.36
CA GLY A 123 18.02 -1.99 17.84
C GLY A 123 18.01 -2.14 19.36
N ASP A 124 16.93 -1.71 20.04
CA ASP A 124 16.81 -1.82 21.50
C ASP A 124 16.96 -3.29 21.97
N PRO A 125 18.03 -3.63 22.71
CA PRO A 125 18.29 -5.00 23.13
C PRO A 125 17.36 -5.47 24.25
N THR A 126 16.62 -4.56 24.89
CA THR A 126 15.71 -4.87 26.01
C THR A 126 14.35 -5.41 25.54
N LEU A 127 14.04 -5.31 24.24
CA LEU A 127 12.82 -5.86 23.67
C LEU A 127 12.80 -7.40 23.78
N THR A 128 11.78 -7.90 24.44
CA THR A 128 11.49 -9.33 24.55
C THR A 128 11.08 -9.92 23.21
N VAL A 129 11.14 -11.26 23.09
CA VAL A 129 10.67 -11.98 21.89
C VAL A 129 9.19 -11.70 21.64
N GLN A 130 8.38 -11.62 22.70
CA GLN A 130 6.95 -11.37 22.64
C GLN A 130 6.66 -9.95 22.14
N GLU A 131 7.37 -8.94 22.64
CA GLU A 131 7.23 -7.55 22.15
C GLU A 131 7.61 -7.43 20.69
N LYS A 132 8.70 -8.08 20.25
CA LYS A 132 9.09 -8.11 18.83
C LYS A 132 8.00 -8.75 17.98
N ALA A 133 7.45 -9.88 18.43
CA ALA A 133 6.40 -10.60 17.70
C ALA A 133 5.14 -9.75 17.48
N ARG A 134 4.80 -8.82 18.37
CA ARG A 134 3.66 -7.91 18.19
C ARG A 134 3.78 -7.03 16.94
N VAL A 135 5.01 -6.66 16.55
CA VAL A 135 5.29 -5.77 15.40
C VAL A 135 5.93 -6.49 14.21
N THR A 136 6.23 -7.79 14.32
CA THR A 136 6.76 -8.61 13.21
C THR A 136 5.80 -9.70 12.77
N THR A 137 4.74 -10.00 13.54
CA THR A 137 3.64 -10.85 13.09
C THR A 137 2.67 -10.01 12.29
N LEU A 138 2.92 -9.93 10.98
CA LEU A 138 2.21 -9.05 10.07
C LEU A 138 1.20 -9.81 9.20
N VAL A 139 0.15 -9.10 8.79
CA VAL A 139 -0.90 -9.62 7.90
C VAL A 139 -1.31 -8.56 6.87
N PRO A 140 -1.64 -8.95 5.63
CA PRO A 140 -2.12 -8.03 4.58
C PRO A 140 -3.46 -7.37 4.94
N TYR A 141 -3.55 -6.04 4.92
CA TYR A 141 -4.80 -5.38 5.32
C TYR A 141 -5.92 -5.46 4.28
N ASN A 142 -5.57 -5.53 2.98
CA ASN A 142 -6.52 -5.33 1.89
C ASN A 142 -6.51 -6.46 0.86
N PHE A 143 -7.40 -7.43 1.06
CA PHE A 143 -7.65 -8.50 0.09
C PHE A 143 -8.32 -8.04 -1.20
N ASP A 144 -8.83 -6.81 -1.22
CA ASP A 144 -9.35 -6.19 -2.43
C ASP A 144 -8.25 -5.61 -3.35
N ALA A 145 -6.98 -5.65 -2.91
CA ALA A 145 -5.81 -5.17 -3.66
C ALA A 145 -4.76 -6.30 -3.84
N TRP A 146 -3.54 -5.96 -4.30
CA TRP A 146 -2.48 -6.96 -4.52
C TRP A 146 -2.07 -7.74 -3.27
N ASP A 147 -2.33 -7.18 -2.09
CA ASP A 147 -2.17 -7.86 -0.80
C ASP A 147 -3.00 -9.13 -0.67
N GLY A 148 -4.15 -9.18 -1.35
CA GLY A 148 -4.92 -10.39 -1.51
C GLY A 148 -4.22 -11.43 -2.38
N TYR A 149 -3.44 -11.05 -3.38
CA TYR A 149 -2.93 -11.92 -4.44
C TYR A 149 -1.43 -12.13 -4.30
N TYR A 150 -1.03 -12.54 -3.08
CA TYR A 150 0.36 -12.68 -2.65
C TYR A 150 1.25 -13.36 -3.70
N ALA A 151 0.89 -14.57 -4.14
CA ALA A 151 1.74 -15.34 -5.04
C ALA A 151 1.93 -14.65 -6.40
N GLU A 152 0.92 -13.94 -6.92
CA GLU A 152 1.06 -13.19 -8.16
C GLU A 152 1.92 -11.94 -8.00
N ARG A 153 1.77 -11.18 -6.90
CA ARG A 153 2.64 -10.03 -6.61
C ARG A 153 4.11 -10.46 -6.54
N GLU A 154 4.39 -11.52 -5.80
CA GLU A 154 5.77 -11.97 -5.58
C GLU A 154 6.38 -12.61 -6.83
N PHE A 155 5.56 -13.26 -7.65
CA PHE A 155 5.97 -13.66 -9.00
C PHE A 155 6.35 -12.44 -9.85
N PHE A 156 5.53 -11.38 -9.82
CA PHE A 156 5.81 -10.16 -10.56
C PHE A 156 7.10 -9.49 -10.09
N TYR A 157 7.28 -9.29 -8.79
CA TYR A 157 8.50 -8.70 -8.21
C TYR A 157 9.75 -9.53 -8.53
N THR A 158 9.64 -10.86 -8.48
CA THR A 158 10.75 -11.74 -8.86
C THR A 158 11.14 -11.54 -10.33
N LYS A 159 10.17 -11.38 -11.23
CA LYS A 159 10.45 -11.12 -12.66
C LYS A 159 11.09 -9.76 -12.89
N LEU A 160 10.68 -8.72 -12.17
CA LEU A 160 11.34 -7.42 -12.23
C LEU A 160 12.81 -7.51 -11.83
N ALA A 161 13.10 -8.22 -10.74
CA ALA A 161 14.46 -8.49 -10.29
C ALA A 161 15.28 -9.29 -11.34
N GLU A 162 14.70 -10.38 -11.89
CA GLU A 162 15.34 -11.17 -12.97
C GLU A 162 15.65 -10.33 -14.22
N PHE A 163 14.79 -9.36 -14.56
CA PHE A 163 14.98 -8.47 -15.70
C PHE A 163 15.88 -7.27 -15.38
N ASN A 164 16.30 -7.12 -14.12
CA ASN A 164 16.95 -5.92 -13.60
C ASN A 164 16.20 -4.64 -13.99
N LYS A 165 14.87 -4.65 -13.79
CA LYS A 165 13.97 -3.53 -14.09
C LYS A 165 13.38 -2.98 -12.80
N LYS A 166 13.24 -1.66 -12.76
CA LYS A 166 12.39 -0.97 -11.79
C LYS A 166 11.18 -0.37 -12.47
N ILE A 167 10.09 -0.22 -11.72
CA ILE A 167 8.83 0.31 -12.23
C ILE A 167 8.33 1.50 -11.39
N ILE A 168 7.49 2.31 -12.02
CA ILE A 168 6.64 3.31 -11.36
C ILE A 168 5.20 2.79 -11.47
N VAL A 169 4.58 2.46 -10.36
CA VAL A 169 3.18 2.03 -10.31
C VAL A 169 2.29 3.25 -10.04
N LEU A 170 1.27 3.46 -10.86
CA LEU A 170 0.21 4.42 -10.58
C LEU A 170 -1.03 3.67 -10.12
N ALA A 171 -1.59 4.07 -8.99
CA ALA A 171 -2.75 3.42 -8.36
C ALA A 171 -3.79 4.46 -7.88
N GLY A 172 -4.99 3.99 -7.56
CA GLY A 172 -6.04 4.80 -6.95
C GLY A 172 -6.89 3.95 -6.00
N ASP A 173 -8.20 3.97 -6.22
CA ASP A 173 -9.22 3.11 -5.59
C ASP A 173 -9.44 3.27 -4.08
N THR A 174 -8.38 3.29 -3.30
CA THR A 174 -8.44 3.42 -1.83
C THR A 174 -8.93 4.78 -1.34
N HIS A 175 -8.99 5.78 -2.24
CA HIS A 175 -9.34 7.16 -1.96
C HIS A 175 -8.36 7.92 -1.06
N ASN A 176 -7.14 7.43 -0.83
CA ASN A 176 -6.12 8.16 -0.06
C ASN A 176 -4.88 8.39 -0.94
N ALA A 177 -4.05 9.36 -0.59
CA ALA A 177 -2.76 9.53 -1.25
C ALA A 177 -1.72 8.65 -0.56
N TRP A 178 -0.88 7.97 -1.34
CA TRP A 178 0.19 7.12 -0.81
C TRP A 178 1.44 7.17 -1.68
N THR A 179 2.60 7.03 -1.06
CA THR A 179 3.79 6.54 -1.77
C THR A 179 4.45 5.40 -1.00
N SER A 180 4.88 4.37 -1.73
CA SER A 180 5.50 3.18 -1.17
C SER A 180 6.73 2.76 -1.97
N TYR A 181 7.75 2.24 -1.29
CA TYR A 181 8.93 1.64 -1.90
C TYR A 181 8.77 0.13 -1.96
N LEU A 182 8.83 -0.44 -3.15
CA LEU A 182 8.46 -1.83 -3.41
C LEU A 182 9.70 -2.72 -3.36
N TYR A 183 9.66 -3.78 -2.55
CA TYR A 183 10.76 -4.73 -2.43
C TYR A 183 10.32 -6.15 -2.78
N SER A 184 11.18 -6.95 -3.40
CA SER A 184 10.93 -8.39 -3.52
C SER A 184 11.04 -9.07 -2.15
N GLN A 185 10.55 -10.30 -2.00
CA GLN A 185 10.81 -11.13 -0.81
C GLN A 185 12.31 -11.27 -0.46
N LYS A 186 13.21 -11.10 -1.42
CA LYS A 186 14.66 -11.16 -1.23
C LYS A 186 15.27 -9.81 -0.83
N GLY A 187 14.44 -8.78 -0.66
CA GLY A 187 14.88 -7.42 -0.30
C GLY A 187 15.37 -6.59 -1.49
N GLU A 188 15.14 -7.03 -2.73
CA GLU A 188 15.56 -6.27 -3.92
C GLU A 188 14.57 -5.12 -4.17
N TYR A 189 15.08 -3.89 -4.32
CA TYR A 189 14.25 -2.73 -4.64
C TYR A 189 13.77 -2.78 -6.10
N VAL A 190 12.46 -2.94 -6.29
CA VAL A 190 11.84 -3.17 -7.61
C VAL A 190 11.03 -1.97 -8.14
N GLY A 191 10.87 -0.91 -7.35
CA GLY A 191 10.24 0.32 -7.84
C GLY A 191 9.49 1.11 -6.78
N VAL A 192 8.74 2.10 -7.24
CA VAL A 192 7.90 2.96 -6.40
C VAL A 192 6.43 2.83 -6.80
N GLU A 193 5.54 2.88 -5.82
CA GLU A 193 4.11 3.07 -6.05
C GLU A 193 3.70 4.49 -5.69
N LEU A 194 3.04 5.17 -6.63
CA LEU A 194 2.48 6.51 -6.47
C LEU A 194 0.95 6.40 -6.59
N ALA A 195 0.28 6.37 -5.45
CA ALA A 195 -1.17 6.21 -5.40
C ALA A 195 -1.84 7.56 -5.16
N THR A 196 -2.84 7.86 -6.00
CA THR A 196 -3.58 9.10 -5.92
C THR A 196 -4.80 8.99 -5.03
N SER A 197 -5.13 10.11 -4.41
CA SER A 197 -6.36 10.29 -3.65
C SER A 197 -7.58 10.26 -4.59
N SER A 198 -8.78 10.10 -4.07
CA SER A 198 -10.00 10.29 -4.87
C SER A 198 -10.24 11.77 -5.23
N VAL A 199 -11.01 11.98 -6.29
CA VAL A 199 -11.54 13.31 -6.64
C VAL A 199 -12.54 13.79 -5.58
N SER A 200 -13.46 12.92 -5.14
CA SER A 200 -14.55 13.32 -4.22
C SER A 200 -14.98 12.25 -3.21
N SER A 201 -14.62 10.98 -3.40
CA SER A 201 -15.00 9.91 -2.46
C SER A 201 -14.27 10.05 -1.12
N PRO A 202 -14.90 9.70 0.01
CA PRO A 202 -14.22 9.77 1.31
C PRO A 202 -13.07 8.76 1.40
N GLY A 203 -12.04 9.09 2.19
CA GLY A 203 -10.91 8.21 2.46
C GLY A 203 -11.10 7.34 3.71
N LEU A 204 -9.99 6.80 4.21
CA LEU A 204 -9.97 5.96 5.41
C LEU A 204 -10.38 6.72 6.67
N GLU A 205 -10.26 8.05 6.70
CA GLU A 205 -10.73 8.86 7.83
C GLU A 205 -12.21 8.62 8.13
N LYS A 206 -13.01 8.45 7.07
CA LYS A 206 -14.44 8.20 7.23
C LYS A 206 -14.73 6.73 7.52
N TYR A 207 -14.09 5.81 6.80
CA TYR A 207 -14.33 4.37 6.95
C TYR A 207 -13.85 3.82 8.30
N LEU A 208 -12.80 4.41 8.87
CA LEU A 208 -12.27 4.05 10.19
C LEU A 208 -12.75 4.99 11.31
N SER A 209 -13.62 5.95 11.00
CA SER A 209 -14.11 6.96 11.95
C SER A 209 -12.99 7.69 12.70
N ILE A 210 -11.90 8.03 11.99
CA ILE A 210 -10.73 8.71 12.57
C ILE A 210 -11.09 10.18 12.83
N PRO A 211 -11.01 10.67 14.09
CA PRO A 211 -11.22 12.07 14.39
C PRO A 211 -10.17 12.95 13.69
N LEU A 212 -10.58 14.12 13.18
CA LEU A 212 -9.66 15.05 12.50
C LEU A 212 -8.43 15.41 13.36
N ALA A 213 -8.63 15.60 14.67
CA ALA A 213 -7.56 15.90 15.61
C ALA A 213 -6.50 14.78 15.76
N GLN A 214 -6.82 13.56 15.32
CA GLN A 214 -5.94 12.39 15.40
C GLN A 214 -5.37 11.98 14.03
N LEU A 215 -5.77 12.64 12.93
CA LEU A 215 -5.40 12.20 11.58
C LEU A 215 -3.89 12.04 11.38
N GLN A 216 -3.10 13.02 11.80
CA GLN A 216 -1.65 12.95 11.65
C GLN A 216 -1.01 11.85 12.51
N GLN A 217 -1.60 11.56 13.68
CA GLN A 217 -1.14 10.44 14.51
C GLN A 217 -1.40 9.10 13.81
N PHE A 218 -2.54 8.95 13.14
CA PHE A 218 -2.82 7.76 12.33
C PHE A 218 -1.92 7.68 11.11
N GLU A 219 -1.74 8.77 10.37
CA GLU A 219 -0.83 8.81 9.22
C GLU A 219 0.60 8.40 9.62
N PHE A 220 1.09 8.94 10.74
CA PHE A 220 2.37 8.55 11.32
C PHE A 220 2.41 7.06 11.66
N ALA A 221 1.38 6.55 12.36
CA ALA A 221 1.30 5.13 12.69
C ALA A 221 1.29 4.22 11.45
N PHE A 222 0.58 4.60 10.39
CA PHE A 222 0.58 3.86 9.13
C PHE A 222 1.99 3.80 8.54
N THR A 223 2.69 4.93 8.43
CA THR A 223 4.06 4.97 7.90
C THR A 223 5.09 4.30 8.79
N THR A 224 4.84 4.16 10.09
CA THR A 224 5.73 3.45 11.01
C THR A 224 5.48 1.95 11.01
N LEU A 225 4.22 1.52 10.99
CA LEU A 225 3.85 0.11 11.15
C LEU A 225 3.84 -0.68 9.83
N ILE A 226 3.81 0.00 8.68
CA ILE A 226 3.80 -0.61 7.35
C ILE A 226 5.13 -0.35 6.67
N ASP A 227 5.98 -1.38 6.57
CA ASP A 227 7.39 -1.26 6.17
C ASP A 227 7.63 -0.60 4.81
N GLU A 228 6.77 -0.86 3.82
CA GLU A 228 6.94 -0.29 2.48
C GLU A 228 6.37 1.14 2.35
N LEU A 229 5.55 1.61 3.30
CA LEU A 229 4.80 2.85 3.16
C LEU A 229 5.61 4.07 3.63
N ALA A 230 5.95 4.95 2.70
CA ALA A 230 6.75 6.14 2.98
C ALA A 230 5.92 7.39 3.28
N TYR A 231 4.73 7.52 2.71
CA TYR A 231 3.84 8.66 2.92
C TYR A 231 2.39 8.25 2.77
N CYS A 232 1.51 8.84 3.59
CA CYS A 232 0.08 8.80 3.33
C CYS A 232 -0.63 10.11 3.70
N ASN A 233 -1.72 10.40 2.99
CA ASN A 233 -2.72 11.39 3.37
C ASN A 233 -4.11 10.76 3.32
N LEU A 234 -4.72 10.63 4.50
CA LEU A 234 -5.93 9.81 4.66
C LEU A 234 -7.22 10.57 4.37
N ASN A 235 -7.22 11.90 4.23
CA ASN A 235 -8.48 12.67 4.22
C ASN A 235 -8.65 13.66 3.05
N GLN A 236 -7.57 14.25 2.52
CA GLN A 236 -7.69 15.34 1.55
C GLN A 236 -7.87 14.88 0.10
N ARG A 237 -8.79 15.55 -0.62
CA ARG A 237 -9.19 15.21 -1.99
C ARG A 237 -8.44 16.01 -3.02
N GLY A 238 -8.23 15.42 -4.19
CA GLY A 238 -7.45 16.04 -5.25
C GLY A 238 -6.89 15.02 -6.24
N TYR A 239 -5.70 15.28 -6.75
CA TYR A 239 -5.05 14.46 -7.78
C TYR A 239 -3.53 14.41 -7.61
N LEU A 240 -2.91 13.48 -8.32
CA LEU A 240 -1.47 13.33 -8.41
C LEU A 240 -1.01 13.83 -9.79
N MET A 241 -0.02 14.70 -9.82
CA MET A 241 0.68 15.10 -11.04
C MET A 241 2.08 14.47 -11.04
N VAL A 242 2.38 13.68 -12.06
CA VAL A 242 3.70 13.05 -12.24
C VAL A 242 4.37 13.63 -13.48
N THR A 243 5.55 14.21 -13.31
CA THR A 243 6.39 14.72 -14.39
C THR A 243 7.66 13.89 -14.48
N LEU A 244 7.97 13.36 -15.66
CA LEU A 244 9.15 12.55 -15.91
C LEU A 244 10.01 13.22 -16.97
N ASP A 245 11.31 13.34 -16.69
CA ASP A 245 12.33 13.68 -17.67
C ASP A 245 13.38 12.56 -17.77
N ASP A 246 14.52 12.78 -18.40
CA ASP A 246 15.56 11.75 -18.55
C ASP A 246 16.36 11.47 -17.27
N LYS A 247 16.17 12.26 -16.21
CA LYS A 247 16.97 12.25 -14.97
C LYS A 247 16.17 11.97 -13.72
N GLN A 248 14.90 12.36 -13.68
CA GLN A 248 14.11 12.33 -12.45
C GLN A 248 12.61 12.10 -12.70
N VAL A 249 11.93 11.70 -11.62
CA VAL A 249 10.47 11.67 -11.50
C VAL A 249 10.07 12.66 -10.42
N LEU A 250 9.26 13.64 -10.79
CA LEU A 250 8.64 14.58 -9.87
C LEU A 250 7.18 14.21 -9.66
N SER A 251 6.78 13.97 -8.42
CA SER A 251 5.41 13.60 -8.05
C SER A 251 4.84 14.63 -7.07
N ASP A 252 3.78 15.32 -7.47
CA ASP A 252 3.07 16.32 -6.67
C ASP A 252 1.66 15.83 -6.33
N TRP A 253 1.38 15.62 -5.04
CA TRP A 253 0.01 15.42 -4.56
C TRP A 253 -0.62 16.79 -4.30
N ILE A 254 -1.62 17.12 -5.10
CA ILE A 254 -2.30 18.41 -5.13
C ILE A 254 -3.70 18.20 -4.58
N PHE A 255 -4.00 18.87 -3.47
CA PHE A 255 -5.28 18.78 -2.78
C PHE A 255 -6.12 20.05 -2.96
N VAL A 256 -7.43 19.93 -2.77
CA VAL A 256 -8.37 21.07 -2.79
C VAL A 256 -9.02 21.26 -1.43
N ASP A 257 -9.34 22.51 -1.10
CA ASP A 257 -9.94 22.86 0.20
C ASP A 257 -11.43 22.50 0.32
N SER A 258 -12.10 22.24 -0.81
CA SER A 258 -13.49 21.80 -0.83
C SER A 258 -13.80 20.93 -2.05
N ILE A 259 -14.60 19.88 -1.81
CA ILE A 259 -15.29 19.09 -2.85
C ILE A 259 -16.81 19.32 -2.84
N LYS A 260 -17.29 20.21 -1.97
CA LYS A 260 -18.72 20.50 -1.78
C LYS A 260 -19.13 21.83 -2.40
N ASN A 261 -18.16 22.70 -2.69
CA ASN A 261 -18.37 24.01 -3.26
C ASN A 261 -17.89 24.02 -4.71
N ALA A 262 -18.60 24.74 -5.59
CA ALA A 262 -18.18 24.93 -6.97
C ALA A 262 -16.91 25.79 -7.08
N GLU A 263 -16.77 26.77 -6.19
CA GLU A 263 -15.54 27.53 -6.01
C GLU A 263 -14.68 26.87 -4.93
N TYR A 264 -13.47 26.46 -5.32
CA TYR A 264 -12.46 25.84 -4.46
C TYR A 264 -11.08 26.32 -4.92
N LYS A 265 -10.09 26.13 -4.06
CA LYS A 265 -8.68 26.41 -4.36
C LYS A 265 -7.80 25.24 -3.96
N VAL A 266 -6.56 25.26 -4.42
CA VAL A 266 -5.53 24.33 -3.95
C VAL A 266 -5.35 24.54 -2.45
N ASP A 267 -5.43 23.45 -1.69
CA ASP A 267 -5.07 23.42 -0.29
C ASP A 267 -3.55 23.31 -0.15
N SER A 268 -2.92 24.43 0.17
CA SER A 268 -1.47 24.52 0.32
C SER A 268 -0.95 24.07 1.69
N SER A 269 -1.83 23.65 2.62
CA SER A 269 -1.43 23.32 4.00
C SER A 269 -0.73 21.98 4.15
N ARG A 270 -0.96 21.04 3.22
CA ARG A 270 -0.52 19.64 3.32
C ARG A 270 -0.08 19.04 1.99
N GLY A 271 0.28 19.87 1.02
CA GLY A 271 0.86 19.41 -0.25
C GLY A 271 2.14 18.60 0.00
N TYR A 272 2.35 17.55 -0.77
CA TYR A 272 3.53 16.70 -0.66
C TYR A 272 4.18 16.54 -2.03
N GLN A 273 5.50 16.64 -2.07
CA GLN A 273 6.29 16.49 -3.27
C GLN A 273 7.41 15.46 -3.05
N LEU A 274 7.49 14.52 -3.97
CA LEU A 274 8.52 13.50 -4.03
C LEU A 274 9.35 13.69 -5.29
N VAL A 275 10.67 13.72 -5.13
CA VAL A 275 11.64 13.76 -6.24
C VAL A 275 12.45 12.47 -6.18
N LEU A 276 12.38 11.69 -7.25
CA LEU A 276 13.14 10.46 -7.41
C LEU A 276 14.20 10.63 -8.49
N ASP A 277 15.40 10.12 -8.24
CA ASP A 277 16.46 10.05 -9.23
C ASP A 277 16.18 9.00 -10.34
N ALA A 278 17.10 8.87 -11.30
CA ALA A 278 17.05 7.87 -12.38
C ALA A 278 16.96 6.41 -11.89
N ASN A 279 17.32 6.13 -10.64
CA ASN A 279 17.22 4.81 -10.01
C ASN A 279 15.92 4.62 -9.20
N LEU A 280 15.00 5.59 -9.26
CA LEU A 280 13.80 5.68 -8.44
C LEU A 280 14.11 5.78 -6.93
N THR A 281 15.26 6.36 -6.57
CA THR A 281 15.64 6.59 -5.17
C THR A 281 15.23 8.02 -4.78
N PRO A 282 14.63 8.24 -3.60
CA PRO A 282 14.27 9.59 -3.16
C PRO A 282 15.51 10.45 -2.93
N GLU A 283 15.55 11.63 -3.56
CA GLU A 283 16.64 12.60 -3.33
C GLU A 283 16.43 13.40 -2.04
N LYS A 284 15.19 13.87 -1.79
CA LYS A 284 14.69 14.46 -0.52
C LYS A 284 13.16 14.46 -0.53
N ASP A 285 12.53 13.82 0.44
CA ASP A 285 11.09 14.01 0.69
C ASP A 285 10.86 15.39 1.29
N LYS A 286 10.03 16.21 0.65
CA LYS A 286 9.65 17.52 1.17
C LYS A 286 8.15 17.57 1.38
N GLN A 287 7.70 17.63 2.63
CA GLN A 287 6.42 18.25 2.91
C GLN A 287 6.50 19.70 2.42
N LYS A 288 5.53 20.15 1.61
CA LYS A 288 5.40 21.59 1.33
C LYS A 288 4.84 22.21 2.61
N THR A 289 5.73 22.59 3.54
CA THR A 289 5.36 23.55 4.56
C THR A 289 5.13 24.89 3.88
N ALA A 290 3.98 25.49 4.15
CA ALA A 290 3.65 26.85 3.71
C ALA A 290 4.69 27.88 4.20
#